data_AF-A0A1W9LMS0-F1
#
_entry.id   AF-A0A1W9LMS0-F1
#
_cell.length_a   1.000
_cell.length_b   1.000
_cell.length_c   1.000
_cell.angle_alpha   90.00
_cell.angle_beta   90.00
_cell.angle_gamma   90.00
#
_symmetry.space_group_name_H-M   'P 1'
#
loop_
_entity.id
_entity.type
_entity.pdbx_description
1 polymer ?
#
loop_
_entity_poly.entity_id
_entity_poly.type
_entity_poly.pdbx_seq_one_letter_code
_entity_poly.pdbx_strand_id
1 'polypeptide(L)' 'MRMLRVFIDDFDFLKLGFSGDEISFSELKRKLSIGYAKESLLKCHQFAEASGLSDMTLEEINAEIQAVRNHAKNCH' A
#
# COMPACT_ATOMS: atom_id res chain seq x y z
N MET A 1 15.26 12.84 25.77
CA MET A 1 14.11 12.01 25.36
C MET A 1 12.85 12.53 26.04
N ARG A 2 11.67 12.35 25.45
CA ARG A 2 10.37 12.69 26.03
C ARG A 2 9.45 11.47 25.91
N MET A 3 8.59 11.25 26.90
CA MET A 3 7.61 10.16 26.91
C MET A 3 6.24 10.73 26.55
N LEU A 4 5.53 10.04 25.65
CA LEU A 4 4.13 10.29 25.31
C LEU A 4 3.36 8.98 25.52
N ARG A 5 2.25 9.04 26.24
CA ARG A 5 1.32 7.91 26.41
C ARG A 5 0.13 8.09 25.49
N VAL A 6 -0.24 7.03 24.79
CA VAL A 6 -1.39 6.99 23.88
C VAL A 6 -2.24 5.79 24.29
N PHE A 7 -3.52 6.02 24.53
CA PHE A 7 -4.48 4.95 24.75
C PHE A 7 -4.92 4.40 23.40
N ILE A 8 -4.94 3.09 23.28
CA ILE A 8 -5.30 2.36 22.07
C ILE A 8 -6.31 1.30 22.51
N ASP A 9 -7.32 1.02 21.69
CA ASP A 9 -8.23 -0.09 21.97
C ASP A 9 -7.57 -1.45 21.73
N ASP A 10 -8.17 -2.49 22.30
CA ASP A 10 -7.65 -3.86 22.23
C ASP A 10 -7.56 -4.37 20.78
N PHE A 11 -8.47 -3.93 19.91
CA PHE A 11 -8.51 -4.37 18.52
C PHE A 11 -7.30 -3.83 17.74
N ASP A 12 -7.03 -2.53 17.85
CA ASP A 12 -5.88 -1.90 17.22
C ASP A 12 -4.56 -2.36 17.85
N PHE A 13 -4.54 -2.61 19.17
CA PHE A 13 -3.37 -3.18 19.86
C PHE A 13 -3.00 -4.56 19.29
N LEU A 14 -3.99 -5.45 19.15
CA LEU A 14 -3.83 -6.76 18.54
C LEU A 14 -3.45 -6.67 17.06
N LYS A 15 -4.10 -5.78 16.29
CA LYS A 15 -3.87 -5.59 14.86
C LYS A 15 -2.44 -5.12 14.55
N LEU A 16 -1.89 -4.25 15.40
CA LEU A 16 -0.50 -3.78 15.30
C LEU A 16 0.51 -4.82 15.81
N GLY A 17 0.02 -5.86 16.50
CA GLY A 17 0.82 -6.95 17.03
C GLY A 17 1.85 -6.44 18.03
N PHE A 18 1.41 -5.57 18.94
CA PHE A 18 2.21 -5.17 20.09
C PHE A 18 2.22 -6.30 21.13
N SER A 19 3.37 -6.50 21.77
CA SER A 19 3.59 -7.59 22.72
C SER A 19 3.78 -7.10 24.16
N GLY A 20 3.62 -5.81 24.41
CA GLY A 20 3.80 -5.20 25.73
C GLY A 20 3.41 -3.72 25.74
N ASP A 21 3.49 -3.11 26.92
CA ASP A 21 2.96 -1.76 27.18
C ASP A 21 3.94 -0.64 26.78
N GLU A 22 5.21 -0.96 26.57
CA GLU A 22 6.23 -0.03 26.14
C GLU A 22 6.88 -0.47 24.83
N ILE A 23 6.97 0.46 23.88
CA ILE A 23 7.68 0.28 22.61
C ILE A 23 8.44 1.56 22.27
N SER A 24 9.50 1.42 21.48
CA SER A 24 10.20 2.59 20.95
C SER A 24 9.33 3.30 19.89
N PHE A 25 9.47 4.62 19.78
CA PHE A 25 8.79 5.38 18.72
C PHE A 25 9.16 4.88 17.31
N SER A 26 10.40 4.44 17.11
CA SER A 26 10.86 3.86 15.84
C SER A 26 10.12 2.57 15.50
N GLU A 27 9.85 1.73 16.50
CA GLU A 27 9.08 0.50 16.33
C GLU A 27 7.60 0.79 16.07
N LEU A 28 7.00 1.72 16.82
CA LEU A 28 5.64 2.20 16.56
C LEU A 28 5.50 2.67 15.11
N LYS A 29 6.42 3.53 14.66
CA LYS A 29 6.45 4.05 13.29
C LYS A 29 6.52 2.92 12.27
N ARG A 30 7.40 1.93 12.47
CA ARG A 30 7.54 0.77 11.60
C ARG A 30 6.23 -0.03 11.50
N LYS A 31 5.59 -0.32 12.62
CA LYS A 31 4.33 -1.08 12.67
C LYS A 31 3.20 -0.36 11.95
N LEU A 32 3.05 0.95 12.19
CA LEU A 32 2.07 1.80 11.50
C LEU A 32 2.32 1.87 9.99
N SER A 33 3.58 2.07 9.57
CA SER A 33 3.96 2.06 8.15
C SER A 33 3.58 0.75 7.45
N ILE A 34 3.77 -0.40 8.10
CA ILE A 34 3.35 -1.70 7.55
C ILE A 34 1.83 -1.77 7.41
N GLY A 35 1.08 -1.26 8.41
CA GLY A 35 -0.38 -1.18 8.35
C GLY A 35 -0.87 -0.36 7.15
N TYR A 36 -0.33 0.86 6.98
CA TYR A 36 -0.68 1.71 5.84
C TYR A 36 -0.29 1.10 4.49
N ALA A 37 0.84 0.41 4.42
CA ALA A 37 1.26 -0.28 3.20
C ALA A 37 0.27 -1.40 2.83
N LYS A 38 -0.18 -2.20 3.80
CA LYS A 38 -1.21 -3.24 3.58
C LYS A 38 -2.52 -2.65 3.09
N GLU A 39 -2.98 -1.56 3.71
CA GLU A 39 -4.22 -0.89 3.30
C GLU A 39 -4.10 -0.31 1.89
N SER A 40 -2.97 0.31 1.57
CA SER A 40 -2.69 0.87 0.24
C SER A 40 -2.65 -0.22 -0.81
N LEU A 41 -2.03 -1.36 -0.50
CA LEU A 41 -1.97 -2.51 -1.40
C LEU A 41 -3.36 -3.12 -1.66
N LEU A 42 -4.20 -3.21 -0.63
CA LEU A 42 -5.58 -3.66 -0.78
C LEU A 42 -6.39 -2.70 -1.68
N LYS A 43 -6.22 -1.39 -1.50
CA LYS A 43 -6.85 -0.38 -2.36
C LYS A 43 -6.39 -0.51 -3.81
N CYS A 44 -5.08 -0.68 -4.05
CA CYS A 44 -4.55 -0.90 -5.39
C CYS A 44 -5.15 -2.15 -6.05
N HIS A 45 -5.31 -3.24 -5.30
CA HIS A 45 -5.97 -4.44 -5.80
C HIS A 45 -7.43 -4.18 -6.20
N GLN A 46 -8.20 -3.50 -5.35
CA GLN A 46 -9.58 -3.13 -5.64
C GLN A 46 -9.69 -2.25 -6.89
N PHE A 47 -8.76 -1.30 -7.07
CA PHE A 47 -8.70 -0.50 -8.29
C PHE A 47 -8.37 -1.35 -9.52
N ALA A 48 -7.43 -2.29 -9.40
CA ALA A 48 -7.07 -3.18 -10.50
C ALA A 48 -8.25 -4.06 -10.93
N GLU A 49 -9.00 -4.63 -9.99
CA GLU A 49 -10.23 -5.38 -10.27
C GLU A 49 -11.30 -4.49 -10.92
N ALA A 50 -11.57 -3.31 -10.36
CA ALA A 50 -12.61 -2.41 -10.87
C ALA A 50 -12.30 -1.84 -12.27
N SER A 51 -11.02 -1.72 -12.61
CA SER A 51 -10.57 -1.23 -13.92
C SER A 51 -10.38 -2.35 -14.95
N GLY A 52 -10.59 -3.62 -14.57
CA GLY A 52 -10.31 -4.79 -15.43
C GLY A 52 -8.81 -5.05 -15.65
N LEU A 53 -7.92 -4.28 -15.01
CA LEU A 53 -6.47 -4.49 -15.06
C LEU A 53 -6.08 -5.83 -14.41
N SER A 54 -6.89 -6.36 -13.50
CA SER A 54 -6.68 -7.68 -12.89
C SER A 54 -6.69 -8.82 -13.91
N ASP A 55 -7.42 -8.66 -15.01
CA ASP A 55 -7.67 -9.72 -15.99
C ASP A 55 -6.73 -9.61 -17.20
N MET A 56 -5.98 -8.51 -17.31
CA MET A 56 -5.05 -8.28 -18.41
C MET A 56 -3.80 -9.14 -18.29
N THR A 57 -3.43 -9.76 -19.40
CA THR A 57 -2.15 -10.46 -19.54
C THR A 57 -1.00 -9.46 -19.68
N LEU A 58 0.22 -9.91 -19.38
CA LEU A 58 1.42 -9.09 -19.51
C LEU A 58 1.64 -8.64 -20.96
N GLU A 59 1.26 -9.49 -21.92
CA GLU A 59 1.30 -9.23 -23.35
C GLU A 59 0.38 -8.08 -23.75
N GLU A 60 -0.86 -8.06 -23.27
CA GLU A 60 -1.84 -7.00 -23.53
C GLU A 60 -1.40 -5.66 -22.92
N ILE A 61 -0.86 -5.69 -21.69
CA ILE A 61 -0.31 -4.50 -21.04
C ILE A 61 0.86 -3.93 -21.85
N ASN A 62 1.76 -4.79 -22.34
CA ASN A 62 2.89 -4.35 -23.15
C ASN A 62 2.45 -3.79 -24.51
N ALA A 63 1.43 -4.38 -25.13
CA ALA A 63 0.87 -3.87 -26.39
C ALA A 63 0.30 -2.45 -26.21
N GLU A 64 -0.46 -2.20 -25.14
CA GLU A 64 -1.01 -0.88 -24.80
C GLU A 64 0.10 0.16 -24.59
N ILE A 65 1.13 -0.18 -23.81
CA ILE A 65 2.29 0.71 -23.55
C ILE A 65 3.01 1.07 -24.86
N GLN A 66 3.22 0.09 -25.75
CA GLN A 66 3.89 0.34 -27.02
C GLN A 66 3.03 1.18 -27.96
N ALA A 67 1.71 0.94 -28.00
CA ALA A 67 0.78 1.76 -28.77
C ALA A 67 0.84 3.23 -28.35
N VAL A 68 0.77 3.51 -27.04
CA VAL A 68 0.88 4.87 -26.50
C VAL A 68 2.25 5.51 -26.83
N ARG A 69 3.35 4.77 -26.65
CA ARG A 69 4.70 5.27 -26.96
C ARG A 69 4.89 5.58 -28.44
N ASN A 70 4.38 4.72 -29.32
CA ASN A 70 4.46 4.93 -30.77
C ASN A 70 3.58 6.10 -31.21
N HIS A 71 2.39 6.25 -30.63
CA HIS A 71 1.54 7.42 -30.86
C HIS A 71 2.23 8.72 -30.41
N ALA A 72 2.84 8.74 -29.22
CA ALA A 72 3.59 9.90 -28.73
C ALA A 72 4.80 10.26 -29.62
N LYS A 73 5.49 9.27 -30.19
CA LYS A 73 6.59 9.50 -31.15
C LYS A 73 6.12 10.03 -32.50
N ASN A 74 4.92 9.65 -32.94
CA ASN A 74 4.35 10.10 -34.21
C ASN A 74 3.66 11.48 -34.11
N CYS A 75 3.49 12.02 -32.90
CA CYS A 75 2.98 13.37 -32.63
C CYS A 75 4.09 14.42 -32.45
N HIS A 76 5.33 14.11 -32.85
CA HIS A 76 6.46 15.03 -32.91
C HIS A 76 6.95 15.16 -34.36
#